data_AF-A0A447RZ28-F1
#
_entry.id   AF-A0A447RZ28-F1
#
_cell.length_a   1.000
_cell.length_b   1.000
_cell.length_c   1.000
_cell.angle_alpha   90.00
_cell.angle_beta   90.00
_cell.angle_gamma   90.00
#
_symmetry.space_group_name_H-M   'P 1'
#
loop_
_entity.id
_entity.type
_entity.pdbx_description
1 polymer ?
#
loop_
_entity_poly.entity_id
_entity_poly.type
_entity_poly.pdbx_seq_one_letter_code
_entity_poly.pdbx_strand_id
1 'polypeptide(L)'
;MNELARRSDWRGLLAFSPDKPTSTEAQCNYYYAKLSVGQSQEAWSGAKELWLTGKNQPGACEPLFSAWRDSGQQDPLAYLERIRLAMKAGNIGLVKSLAQQMPANYQSIASAVVALANDPNSVLTFARTTGATDFTRQMAAVAFASVARQDVENARLMIPSLVQAQQLNEDQTQELRDIVAWRLMGSDVTEEQAIWRDDAIMRSQSTPLVERRVRMALGTGDRHGLNTWLARLPMEAKEKDEWRYWQADLLLERGRDEEAQAILRSLMQQRGFYPMVAAQRLGEEYTFRIDKASGTIDPALASGPEMARVRELMYWNMDNTARTEWANLVTSRTKSQQAQLARYAFDQHWWDLSVQATIAGKLWDQAGRTFPAGL
;
A
#
# COMPACT_ATOMS: atom_id res chain seq x y z
N MET A 1 -10.73 -27.35 5.41
CA MET A 1 -11.67 -26.30 5.85
C MET A 1 -12.84 -26.09 4.90
N ASN A 2 -12.61 -25.65 3.66
CA ASN A 2 -13.72 -25.37 2.72
C ASN A 2 -14.66 -26.58 2.54
N GLU A 3 -14.13 -27.80 2.51
CA GLU A 3 -14.95 -29.03 2.44
C GLU A 3 -15.80 -29.26 3.72
N LEU A 4 -15.31 -28.92 4.91
CA LEU A 4 -16.08 -29.03 6.15
C LEU A 4 -17.20 -27.98 6.18
N ALA A 5 -16.90 -26.77 5.69
CA ALA A 5 -17.91 -25.71 5.52
C ALA A 5 -19.00 -26.12 4.51
N ARG A 6 -18.62 -26.76 3.39
CA ARG A 6 -19.56 -27.31 2.39
C ARG A 6 -20.50 -28.36 3.00
N ARG A 7 -20.04 -29.11 4.00
CA ARG A 7 -20.83 -30.10 4.75
C ARG A 7 -21.62 -29.49 5.90
N SER A 8 -21.50 -28.19 6.15
CA SER A 8 -22.05 -27.50 7.33
C SER A 8 -21.58 -28.10 8.65
N ASP A 9 -20.41 -28.76 8.68
CA ASP A 9 -19.82 -29.32 9.89
C ASP A 9 -19.01 -28.24 10.63
N TRP A 10 -19.72 -27.31 11.25
CA TRP A 10 -19.10 -26.15 11.91
C TRP A 10 -18.27 -26.53 13.13
N ARG A 11 -18.70 -27.55 13.89
CA ARG A 11 -17.94 -28.06 15.03
C ARG A 11 -16.67 -28.76 14.57
N GLY A 12 -16.75 -29.62 13.56
CA GLY A 12 -15.58 -30.26 12.97
C GLY A 12 -14.62 -29.27 12.31
N LEU A 13 -15.14 -28.19 11.71
CA LEU A 13 -14.31 -27.12 11.15
C LEU A 13 -13.44 -26.45 12.22
N LEU A 14 -14.04 -26.05 13.34
CA LEU A 14 -13.32 -25.40 14.44
C LEU A 14 -12.41 -26.37 15.22
N ALA A 15 -12.75 -27.66 15.25
CA ALA A 15 -11.85 -28.68 15.78
C ALA A 15 -10.64 -28.91 14.85
N PHE A 16 -10.84 -28.87 13.53
CA PHE A 16 -9.78 -29.04 12.54
C PHE A 16 -8.87 -27.81 12.42
N SER A 17 -9.42 -26.60 12.53
CA SER A 17 -8.69 -25.33 12.50
C SER A 17 -9.13 -24.46 13.68
N PRO A 18 -8.52 -24.64 14.87
CA PRO A 18 -8.85 -23.84 16.04
C PRO A 18 -8.42 -22.37 15.89
N ASP A 19 -7.37 -22.12 15.09
CA ASP A 19 -6.85 -20.79 14.80
C ASP A 19 -7.38 -20.22 13.48
N LYS A 20 -7.31 -18.88 13.36
CA LYS A 20 -7.69 -18.15 12.15
C LYS A 20 -6.86 -18.62 10.95
N PRO A 21 -7.49 -19.09 9.87
CA PRO A 21 -6.77 -19.57 8.70
C PRO A 21 -6.23 -18.43 7.83
N THR A 22 -5.36 -18.74 6.87
CA THR A 22 -4.66 -17.74 6.04
C THR A 22 -5.49 -17.23 4.87
N SER A 23 -6.20 -18.10 4.14
CA SER A 23 -6.96 -17.68 2.96
C SER A 23 -8.28 -17.01 3.35
N THR A 24 -8.65 -15.95 2.62
CA THR A 24 -9.88 -15.19 2.90
C THR A 24 -11.14 -16.04 2.87
N GLU A 25 -11.23 -16.99 1.92
CA GLU A 25 -12.37 -17.91 1.85
C GLU A 25 -12.47 -18.81 3.09
N ALA A 26 -11.34 -19.35 3.56
CA ALA A 26 -11.32 -20.15 4.78
C ALA A 26 -11.62 -19.29 6.02
N GLN A 27 -11.17 -18.04 6.06
CA GLN A 27 -11.50 -17.11 7.15
C GLN A 27 -13.00 -16.84 7.23
N CYS A 28 -13.65 -16.65 6.08
CA CYS A 28 -15.10 -16.47 6.02
C CYS A 28 -15.85 -17.67 6.59
N ASN A 29 -15.45 -18.88 6.17
CA ASN A 29 -15.99 -20.13 6.72
C ASN A 29 -15.69 -20.30 8.21
N TYR A 30 -14.49 -19.93 8.67
CA TYR A 30 -14.08 -19.99 10.07
C TYR A 30 -14.95 -19.09 10.96
N TYR A 31 -15.13 -17.81 10.59
CA TYR A 31 -15.97 -16.91 11.37
C TYR A 31 -17.46 -17.27 11.30
N TYR A 32 -17.92 -17.83 10.18
CA TYR A 32 -19.28 -18.37 10.12
C TYR A 32 -19.46 -19.62 11.01
N ALA A 33 -18.44 -20.47 11.12
CA ALA A 33 -18.43 -21.59 12.05
C ALA A 33 -18.45 -21.10 13.52
N LYS A 34 -17.66 -20.06 13.84
CA LYS A 34 -17.67 -19.39 15.15
C LYS A 34 -19.07 -18.89 15.52
N LEU A 35 -19.73 -18.21 14.58
CA LEU A 35 -21.11 -17.78 14.75
C LEU A 35 -22.05 -18.97 15.03
N SER A 36 -21.92 -20.04 14.24
CA SER A 36 -22.79 -21.23 14.33
C SER A 36 -22.67 -22.00 15.65
N VAL A 37 -21.55 -21.84 16.38
CA VAL A 37 -21.35 -22.43 17.71
C VAL A 37 -21.58 -21.44 18.86
N GLY A 38 -22.15 -20.26 18.58
CA GLY A 38 -22.51 -19.26 19.58
C GLY A 38 -21.40 -18.26 19.93
N GLN A 39 -20.27 -18.25 19.21
CA GLN A 39 -19.17 -17.30 19.42
C GLN A 39 -19.36 -16.02 18.58
N SER A 40 -20.52 -15.38 18.72
CA SER A 40 -20.96 -14.28 17.84
C SER A 40 -20.06 -13.06 17.89
N GLN A 41 -19.52 -12.68 19.05
CA GLN A 41 -18.66 -11.50 19.17
C GLN A 41 -17.35 -11.63 18.37
N GLU A 42 -16.73 -12.80 18.41
CA GLU A 42 -15.52 -13.10 17.61
C GLU A 42 -15.87 -13.14 16.12
N ALA A 43 -17.01 -13.75 15.77
CA ALA A 43 -17.50 -13.79 14.40
C ALA A 43 -17.73 -12.38 13.81
N TRP A 44 -18.31 -11.45 14.58
CA TRP A 44 -18.57 -10.08 14.14
C TRP A 44 -17.28 -9.25 13.98
N SER A 45 -16.31 -9.44 14.86
CA SER A 45 -14.99 -8.81 14.72
C SER A 45 -14.32 -9.25 13.42
N GLY A 46 -14.30 -10.56 13.14
CA GLY A 46 -13.79 -11.13 11.90
C GLY A 46 -14.58 -10.69 10.66
N ALA A 47 -15.90 -10.66 10.76
CA ALA A 47 -16.77 -10.17 9.68
C ALA A 47 -16.44 -8.72 9.34
N LYS A 48 -16.23 -7.84 10.33
CA LYS A 48 -15.85 -6.44 10.09
C LYS A 48 -14.50 -6.32 9.38
N GLU A 49 -13.49 -7.09 9.81
CA GLU A 49 -12.18 -7.11 9.16
C GLU A 49 -12.28 -7.54 7.68
N LEU A 50 -13.06 -8.59 7.42
CA LEU A 50 -13.32 -9.09 6.06
C LEU A 50 -14.22 -8.16 5.23
N TRP A 51 -15.07 -7.36 5.88
CA TRP A 51 -16.02 -6.47 5.20
C TRP A 51 -15.36 -5.20 4.66
N LEU A 52 -14.40 -4.62 5.39
CA LEU A 52 -13.79 -3.31 5.09
C LEU A 52 -12.78 -3.37 3.93
N THR A 53 -13.27 -3.69 2.72
CA THR A 53 -12.51 -3.71 1.48
C THR A 53 -13.39 -3.32 0.29
N GLY A 54 -12.80 -2.69 -0.73
CA GLY A 54 -13.47 -2.39 -2.00
C GLY A 54 -13.47 -3.55 -3.00
N LYS A 55 -12.86 -4.68 -2.65
CA LYS A 55 -12.80 -5.88 -3.50
C LYS A 55 -14.01 -6.77 -3.29
N ASN A 56 -14.38 -7.52 -4.32
CA ASN A 56 -15.32 -8.62 -4.17
C ASN A 56 -14.69 -9.68 -3.26
N GLN A 57 -15.46 -10.10 -2.26
CA GLN A 57 -15.04 -11.18 -1.36
C GLN A 57 -15.53 -12.53 -1.90
N PRO A 58 -14.89 -13.65 -1.50
CA PRO A 58 -15.38 -14.98 -1.82
C PRO A 58 -16.85 -15.14 -1.47
N GLY A 59 -17.60 -15.91 -2.27
CA GLY A 59 -19.02 -16.18 -1.99
C GLY A 59 -19.27 -16.81 -0.62
N ALA A 60 -18.28 -17.51 -0.06
CA ALA A 60 -18.28 -18.05 1.30
C ALA A 60 -18.46 -16.99 2.41
N CYS A 61 -18.21 -15.71 2.13
CA CYS A 61 -18.38 -14.62 3.08
C CYS A 61 -19.82 -14.12 3.16
N GLU A 62 -20.66 -14.38 2.16
CA GLU A 62 -22.02 -13.85 2.11
C GLU A 62 -22.89 -14.34 3.28
N PRO A 63 -22.89 -15.64 3.67
CA PRO A 63 -23.64 -16.08 4.85
C PRO A 63 -23.21 -15.37 6.15
N LEU A 64 -21.91 -15.11 6.31
CA LEU A 64 -21.38 -14.38 7.46
C LEU A 64 -21.81 -12.91 7.45
N PHE A 65 -21.72 -12.24 6.30
CA PHE A 65 -22.11 -10.84 6.16
C PHE A 65 -23.62 -10.63 6.31
N SER A 66 -24.44 -11.51 5.73
CA SER A 66 -25.88 -11.46 5.92
C SER A 66 -26.23 -11.66 7.38
N ALA A 67 -25.70 -12.70 8.04
CA ALA A 67 -25.99 -12.93 9.45
C ALA A 67 -25.51 -11.77 10.35
N TRP A 68 -24.37 -11.15 10.03
CA TRP A 68 -23.90 -9.96 10.76
C TRP A 68 -24.85 -8.78 10.61
N ARG A 69 -25.34 -8.53 9.39
CA ARG A 69 -26.34 -7.49 9.12
C ARG A 69 -27.68 -7.78 9.80
N ASP A 70 -28.18 -8.99 9.66
CA ASP A 70 -29.48 -9.42 10.18
C ASP A 70 -29.51 -9.44 11.72
N SER A 71 -28.34 -9.57 12.37
CA SER A 71 -28.19 -9.45 13.82
C SER A 71 -28.38 -8.03 14.37
N GLY A 72 -28.35 -7.00 13.51
CA GLY A 72 -28.35 -5.59 13.92
C GLY A 72 -27.03 -5.10 14.54
N GLN A 73 -26.00 -5.95 14.63
CA GLN A 73 -24.67 -5.60 15.15
C GLN A 73 -23.76 -4.95 14.10
N GLN A 74 -24.19 -4.88 12.84
CA GLN A 74 -23.45 -4.21 11.80
C GLN A 74 -23.64 -2.69 11.94
N ASP A 75 -22.54 -2.01 12.27
CA ASP A 75 -22.47 -0.55 12.26
C ASP A 75 -22.83 0.00 10.87
N PRO A 76 -23.87 0.86 10.74
CA PRO A 76 -24.23 1.47 9.47
C PRO A 76 -23.07 2.24 8.82
N LEU A 77 -22.16 2.82 9.61
CA LEU A 77 -20.97 3.48 9.07
C LEU A 77 -20.00 2.50 8.43
N ALA A 78 -19.89 1.27 8.93
CA ALA A 78 -19.08 0.23 8.29
C ALA A 78 -19.68 -0.21 6.94
N TYR A 79 -21.01 -0.21 6.82
CA TYR A 79 -21.69 -0.47 5.55
C TYR A 79 -21.34 0.60 4.50
N LEU A 80 -21.50 1.87 4.90
CA LEU A 80 -21.17 3.03 4.07
C LEU A 80 -19.68 3.06 3.69
N GLU A 81 -18.79 2.73 4.63
CA GLU A 81 -17.36 2.69 4.37
C GLU A 81 -17.00 1.65 3.29
N ARG A 82 -17.68 0.50 3.24
CA ARG A 82 -17.46 -0.47 2.18
C ARG A 82 -17.89 0.05 0.80
N ILE A 83 -18.98 0.81 0.72
CA ILE A 83 -19.39 1.49 -0.52
C ILE A 83 -18.29 2.45 -0.97
N ARG A 84 -17.76 3.27 -0.05
CA ARG A 84 -16.68 4.22 -0.34
C ARG A 84 -15.40 3.53 -0.80
N LEU A 85 -15.00 2.45 -0.14
CA LEU A 85 -13.85 1.64 -0.53
C LEU A 85 -14.04 0.99 -1.90
N ALA A 86 -15.25 0.49 -2.20
CA ALA A 86 -15.58 -0.08 -3.51
C ALA A 86 -15.49 0.97 -4.61
N MET A 87 -16.00 2.17 -4.36
CA MET A 87 -15.89 3.30 -5.29
C MET A 87 -14.43 3.71 -5.51
N LYS A 88 -13.63 3.82 -4.45
CA LYS A 88 -12.19 4.12 -4.54
C LYS A 88 -11.41 3.05 -5.31
N ALA A 89 -11.82 1.80 -5.22
CA ALA A 89 -11.26 0.69 -5.98
C ALA A 89 -11.76 0.62 -7.44
N GLY A 90 -12.69 1.50 -7.86
CA GLY A 90 -13.33 1.47 -9.17
C GLY A 90 -14.31 0.30 -9.36
N ASN A 91 -14.73 -0.36 -8.27
CA ASN A 91 -15.63 -1.51 -8.32
C ASN A 91 -17.10 -1.06 -8.32
N ILE A 92 -17.55 -0.53 -9.47
CA ILE A 92 -18.91 0.01 -9.68
C ILE A 92 -19.97 -1.08 -9.46
N GLY A 93 -19.68 -2.33 -9.83
CA GLY A 93 -20.59 -3.46 -9.62
C GLY A 93 -20.91 -3.67 -8.14
N LEU A 94 -19.89 -3.65 -7.28
CA LEU A 94 -20.06 -3.76 -5.82
C LEU A 94 -20.76 -2.53 -5.23
N VAL A 95 -20.46 -1.32 -5.71
CA VAL A 95 -21.19 -0.11 -5.27
C VAL A 95 -22.68 -0.25 -5.56
N LYS A 96 -23.05 -0.73 -6.77
CA LYS A 96 -24.45 -0.96 -7.14
C LYS A 96 -25.15 -1.98 -6.24
N SER A 97 -24.51 -3.13 -5.99
CA SER A 97 -25.12 -4.17 -5.16
C SER A 97 -25.30 -3.72 -3.71
N LEU A 98 -24.32 -2.98 -3.16
CA LEU A 98 -24.41 -2.43 -1.81
C LEU A 98 -25.42 -1.30 -1.72
N ALA A 99 -25.48 -0.40 -2.71
CA ALA A 99 -26.43 0.70 -2.73
C ALA A 99 -27.90 0.22 -2.70
N GLN A 100 -28.20 -0.89 -3.38
CA GLN A 100 -29.54 -1.49 -3.38
C GLN A 100 -29.96 -2.04 -2.01
N GLN A 101 -28.99 -2.40 -1.16
CA GLN A 101 -29.21 -3.02 0.14
C GLN A 101 -28.75 -2.11 1.29
N MET A 102 -28.70 -0.80 1.05
CA MET A 102 -28.33 0.17 2.07
C MET A 102 -29.29 0.13 3.26
N PRO A 103 -28.79 0.39 4.48
CA PRO A 103 -29.65 0.61 5.62
C PRO A 103 -30.71 1.68 5.34
N ALA A 104 -31.92 1.49 5.90
CA ALA A 104 -33.11 2.29 5.54
C ALA A 104 -32.91 3.81 5.69
N ASN A 105 -32.08 4.24 6.65
CA ASN A 105 -31.73 5.64 6.88
C ASN A 105 -30.89 6.27 5.76
N TYR A 106 -30.26 5.48 4.89
CA TYR A 106 -29.47 5.96 3.75
C TYR A 106 -30.08 5.59 2.39
N GLN A 107 -31.24 4.92 2.37
CA GLN A 107 -31.88 4.50 1.12
C GLN A 107 -32.25 5.68 0.22
N SER A 108 -32.51 6.86 0.79
CA SER A 108 -32.81 8.09 0.04
C SER A 108 -31.67 8.56 -0.87
N ILE A 109 -30.42 8.19 -0.59
CA ILE A 109 -29.24 8.58 -1.39
C ILE A 109 -28.70 7.42 -2.25
N ALA A 110 -29.30 6.24 -2.19
CA ALA A 110 -28.82 5.05 -2.91
C ALA A 110 -28.74 5.27 -4.42
N SER A 111 -29.77 5.86 -5.02
CA SER A 111 -29.79 6.18 -6.47
C SER A 111 -28.71 7.18 -6.85
N ALA A 112 -28.48 8.20 -6.00
CA ALA A 112 -27.45 9.21 -6.20
C ALA A 112 -26.04 8.60 -6.11
N VAL A 113 -25.81 7.68 -5.16
CA VAL A 113 -24.55 6.92 -5.05
C VAL A 113 -24.29 6.08 -6.30
N VAL A 114 -25.30 5.38 -6.81
CA VAL A 114 -25.18 4.58 -8.04
C VAL A 114 -24.89 5.46 -9.25
N ALA A 115 -25.59 6.59 -9.38
CA ALA A 115 -25.35 7.55 -10.46
C ALA A 115 -23.91 8.09 -10.41
N LEU A 116 -23.45 8.48 -9.22
CA LEU A 116 -22.09 8.98 -9.00
C LEU A 116 -21.01 7.95 -9.35
N ALA A 117 -21.25 6.67 -9.03
CA ALA A 117 -20.32 5.59 -9.36
C ALA A 117 -20.28 5.29 -10.87
N ASN A 118 -21.39 5.47 -11.58
CA ASN A 118 -21.44 5.30 -13.04
C ASN A 118 -20.80 6.46 -13.79
N ASP A 119 -21.03 7.69 -13.32
CA ASP A 119 -20.50 8.90 -13.92
C ASP A 119 -20.00 9.86 -12.84
N PRO A 120 -18.67 9.93 -12.63
CA PRO A 120 -18.07 10.86 -11.69
C PRO A 120 -18.34 12.32 -12.00
N ASN A 121 -18.65 12.70 -13.24
CA ASN A 121 -18.96 14.09 -13.61
C ASN A 121 -20.28 14.58 -12.99
N SER A 122 -21.12 13.67 -12.50
CA SER A 122 -22.32 14.00 -11.73
C SER A 122 -22.03 14.44 -10.27
N VAL A 123 -20.76 14.54 -9.86
CA VAL A 123 -20.35 14.85 -8.47
C VAL A 123 -20.94 16.15 -7.92
N LEU A 124 -21.04 17.21 -8.74
CA LEU A 124 -21.63 18.47 -8.28
C LEU A 124 -23.15 18.34 -8.06
N THR A 125 -23.83 17.59 -8.91
CA THR A 125 -25.25 17.28 -8.73
C THR A 125 -25.45 16.45 -7.47
N PHE A 126 -24.68 15.38 -7.28
CA PHE A 126 -24.69 14.57 -6.07
C PHE A 126 -24.49 15.41 -4.81
N ALA A 127 -23.50 16.31 -4.83
CA ALA A 127 -23.19 17.20 -3.72
C ALA A 127 -24.30 18.21 -3.41
N ARG A 128 -25.14 18.58 -4.38
CA ARG A 128 -26.27 19.52 -4.18
C ARG A 128 -27.55 18.81 -3.77
N THR A 129 -27.77 17.58 -4.21
CA THR A 129 -29.02 16.83 -3.99
C THR A 129 -28.96 15.92 -2.77
N THR A 130 -27.76 15.68 -2.21
CA THR A 130 -27.59 14.87 -1.00
C THR A 130 -27.18 15.75 0.17
N GLY A 131 -27.68 15.43 1.37
CA GLY A 131 -27.29 16.14 2.59
C GLY A 131 -25.79 16.05 2.85
N ALA A 132 -25.17 17.13 3.31
CA ALA A 132 -23.76 17.17 3.65
C ALA A 132 -23.48 16.34 4.92
N THR A 133 -22.74 15.25 4.75
CA THR A 133 -22.33 14.32 5.80
C THR A 133 -20.92 13.87 5.51
N ASP A 134 -20.21 13.30 6.49
CA ASP A 134 -18.85 12.82 6.26
C ASP A 134 -18.81 11.72 5.18
N PHE A 135 -19.86 10.91 5.06
CA PHE A 135 -19.98 9.93 4.00
C PHE A 135 -20.13 10.57 2.61
N THR A 136 -21.07 11.50 2.44
CA THR A 136 -21.32 12.16 1.14
C THR A 136 -20.12 13.01 0.70
N ARG A 137 -19.44 13.68 1.64
CA ARG A 137 -18.18 14.40 1.38
C ARG A 137 -17.09 13.48 0.87
N GLN A 138 -16.88 12.33 1.53
CA GLN A 138 -15.86 11.36 1.10
C GLN A 138 -16.18 10.71 -0.25
N MET A 139 -17.46 10.41 -0.52
CA MET A 139 -17.91 9.90 -1.82
C MET A 139 -17.68 10.94 -2.93
N ALA A 140 -18.00 12.21 -2.64
CA ALA A 140 -17.74 13.30 -3.56
C ALA A 140 -16.24 13.48 -3.83
N ALA A 141 -15.38 13.39 -2.82
CA ALA A 141 -13.92 13.46 -3.01
C ALA A 141 -13.38 12.33 -3.91
N VAL A 142 -13.89 11.10 -3.75
CA VAL A 142 -13.52 9.96 -4.62
C VAL A 142 -13.96 10.17 -6.07
N ALA A 143 -15.20 10.62 -6.29
CA ALA A 143 -15.66 10.99 -7.63
C ALA A 143 -14.85 12.14 -8.22
N PHE A 144 -14.60 13.18 -7.42
CA PHE A 144 -13.84 14.35 -7.82
C PHE A 144 -12.41 13.98 -8.25
N ALA A 145 -11.75 13.02 -7.58
CA ALA A 145 -10.47 12.50 -8.01
C ALA A 145 -10.52 11.82 -9.40
N SER A 146 -11.66 11.22 -9.74
CA SER A 146 -11.91 10.65 -11.06
C SER A 146 -12.18 11.74 -12.11
N VAL A 147 -12.94 12.79 -11.75
CA VAL A 147 -13.13 13.98 -12.61
C VAL A 147 -11.80 14.65 -12.91
N ALA A 148 -10.98 14.92 -11.89
CA ALA A 148 -9.65 15.53 -12.06
C ALA A 148 -8.70 14.70 -12.93
N ARG A 149 -8.91 13.37 -13.01
CA ARG A 149 -8.16 12.49 -13.92
C ARG A 149 -8.59 12.65 -15.37
N GLN A 150 -9.86 12.94 -15.61
CA GLN A 150 -10.43 13.09 -16.95
C GLN A 150 -10.20 14.51 -17.48
N ASP A 151 -10.51 15.52 -16.66
CA ASP A 151 -10.38 16.93 -16.96
C ASP A 151 -9.97 17.68 -15.68
N VAL A 152 -8.68 18.01 -15.60
CA VAL A 152 -8.10 18.68 -14.44
C VAL A 152 -8.58 20.13 -14.31
N GLU A 153 -8.86 20.81 -15.41
CA GLU A 153 -9.26 22.21 -15.40
C GLU A 153 -10.71 22.35 -14.94
N ASN A 154 -11.59 21.48 -15.44
CA ASN A 154 -12.95 21.36 -14.91
C ASN A 154 -12.94 21.09 -13.39
N ALA A 155 -12.12 20.15 -12.93
CA ALA A 155 -12.00 19.85 -11.50
C ALA A 155 -11.49 21.07 -10.70
N ARG A 156 -10.46 21.78 -11.18
CA ARG A 156 -9.92 23.00 -10.55
C ARG A 156 -11.02 24.05 -10.36
N LEU A 157 -11.78 24.32 -11.41
CA LEU A 157 -12.86 25.31 -11.41
C LEU A 157 -14.08 24.87 -10.58
N MET A 158 -14.26 23.57 -10.36
CA MET A 158 -15.38 23.01 -9.59
C MET A 158 -15.20 23.13 -8.07
N ILE A 159 -13.97 23.25 -7.56
CA ILE A 159 -13.67 23.27 -6.11
C ILE A 159 -14.56 24.25 -5.33
N PRO A 160 -14.69 25.55 -5.70
CA PRO A 160 -15.51 26.49 -4.93
C PRO A 160 -16.98 26.07 -4.82
N SER A 161 -17.54 25.52 -5.90
CA SER A 161 -18.93 25.04 -5.93
C SER A 161 -19.11 23.81 -5.05
N LEU A 162 -18.12 22.92 -5.01
CA LEU A 162 -18.17 21.71 -4.19
C LEU A 162 -18.02 22.03 -2.70
N VAL A 163 -17.12 22.96 -2.36
CA VAL A 163 -16.94 23.50 -1.00
C VAL A 163 -18.24 24.11 -0.49
N GLN A 164 -18.89 24.94 -1.31
CA GLN A 164 -20.17 25.56 -0.94
C GLN A 164 -21.29 24.53 -0.76
N ALA A 165 -21.41 23.58 -1.69
CA ALA A 165 -22.51 22.60 -1.68
C ALA A 165 -22.46 21.64 -0.48
N GLN A 166 -21.26 21.25 -0.04
CA GLN A 166 -21.05 20.27 1.04
C GLN A 166 -20.53 20.89 2.35
N GLN A 167 -20.42 22.22 2.40
CA GLN A 167 -19.87 23.00 3.51
C GLN A 167 -18.56 22.39 4.00
N LEU A 168 -17.63 22.19 3.06
CA LEU A 168 -16.34 21.57 3.34
C LEU A 168 -15.51 22.45 4.26
N ASN A 169 -14.80 21.83 5.20
CA ASN A 169 -13.82 22.54 6.02
C ASN A 169 -12.50 22.73 5.25
N GLU A 170 -11.52 23.40 5.88
CA GLU A 170 -10.22 23.68 5.25
C GLU A 170 -9.46 22.40 4.87
N ASP A 171 -9.45 21.37 5.72
CA ASP A 171 -8.76 20.11 5.45
C ASP A 171 -9.37 19.37 4.24
N GLN A 172 -10.70 19.30 4.19
CA GLN A 172 -11.45 18.71 3.08
C GLN A 172 -11.26 19.51 1.78
N THR A 173 -11.20 20.84 1.88
CA THR A 173 -10.91 21.71 0.74
C THR A 173 -9.48 21.49 0.24
N GLN A 174 -8.52 21.34 1.16
CA GLN A 174 -7.13 21.07 0.83
C GLN A 174 -6.96 19.69 0.18
N GLU A 175 -7.73 18.68 0.60
CA GLU A 175 -7.74 17.36 -0.07
C GLU A 175 -8.14 17.49 -1.56
N LEU A 176 -9.16 18.28 -1.89
CA LEU A 176 -9.53 18.54 -3.28
C LEU A 176 -8.43 19.30 -4.04
N ARG A 177 -7.79 20.27 -3.39
CA ARG A 177 -6.65 20.99 -3.98
C ARG A 177 -5.50 20.05 -4.29
N ASP A 178 -5.15 19.17 -3.37
CA ASP A 178 -4.09 18.18 -3.52
C ASP A 178 -4.39 17.22 -4.69
N ILE A 179 -5.64 16.77 -4.83
CA ILE A 179 -6.10 15.93 -5.95
C ILE A 179 -5.84 16.60 -7.30
N VAL A 180 -6.19 17.88 -7.45
CA VAL A 180 -5.96 18.63 -8.69
C VAL A 180 -4.47 18.91 -8.88
N ALA A 181 -3.74 19.27 -7.83
CA ALA A 181 -2.30 19.52 -7.90
C ALA A 181 -1.52 18.29 -8.40
N TRP A 182 -1.92 17.08 -8.01
CA TRP A 182 -1.37 15.83 -8.53
C TRP A 182 -1.51 15.66 -10.05
N ARG A 183 -2.55 16.27 -10.64
CA ARG A 183 -2.84 16.20 -12.07
C ARG A 183 -2.11 17.29 -12.87
N LEU A 184 -1.69 18.37 -12.21
CA LEU A 184 -0.94 19.49 -12.82
C LEU A 184 0.59 19.29 -12.76
N MET A 185 1.07 18.05 -12.81
CA MET A 185 2.50 17.71 -12.79
C MET A 185 3.10 17.46 -14.19
N GLY A 186 2.29 17.65 -15.25
CA GLY A 186 2.68 17.48 -16.65
C GLY A 186 3.44 18.68 -17.23
N SER A 187 3.95 18.52 -18.45
CA SER A 187 4.64 19.57 -19.20
C SER A 187 3.69 20.49 -19.99
N ASP A 188 2.42 20.11 -20.10
CA ASP A 188 1.33 20.78 -20.82
C ASP A 188 0.57 21.81 -19.97
N VAL A 189 1.02 22.04 -18.74
CA VAL A 189 0.38 22.92 -17.75
C VAL A 189 0.63 24.39 -18.11
N THR A 190 -0.44 25.20 -18.08
CA THR A 190 -0.35 26.65 -18.32
C THR A 190 0.29 27.38 -17.13
N GLU A 191 0.72 28.63 -17.34
CA GLU A 191 1.27 29.46 -16.26
C GLU A 191 0.27 29.68 -15.12
N GLU A 192 -1.00 29.97 -15.44
CA GLU A 192 -2.06 30.11 -14.44
C GLU A 192 -2.23 28.83 -13.60
N GLN A 193 -2.26 27.68 -14.26
CA GLN A 193 -2.39 26.39 -13.60
C GLN A 193 -1.15 26.06 -12.74
N ALA A 194 0.05 26.42 -13.19
CA ALA A 194 1.28 26.22 -12.43
C ALA A 194 1.30 27.08 -11.15
N ILE A 195 0.89 28.36 -11.23
CA ILE A 195 0.76 29.25 -10.07
C ILE A 195 -0.27 28.68 -9.09
N TRP A 196 -1.44 28.27 -9.60
CA TRP A 196 -2.49 27.68 -8.77
C TRP A 196 -2.02 26.40 -8.08
N ARG A 197 -1.35 25.51 -8.81
CA ARG A 197 -0.79 24.26 -8.27
C ARG A 197 0.21 24.55 -7.16
N ASP A 198 1.12 25.47 -7.38
CA ASP A 198 2.18 25.75 -6.41
C ASP A 198 1.61 26.40 -5.12
N ASP A 199 0.61 27.29 -5.22
CA ASP A 199 -0.14 27.77 -4.03
C ASP A 199 -0.84 26.62 -3.27
N ALA A 200 -1.49 25.70 -4.01
CA ALA A 200 -2.12 24.52 -3.41
C ALA A 200 -1.11 23.64 -2.66
N ILE A 201 0.06 23.37 -3.26
CA ILE A 201 1.10 22.53 -2.64
C ILE A 201 1.75 23.24 -1.44
N MET A 202 1.90 24.57 -1.47
CA MET A 202 2.45 25.32 -0.34
C MET A 202 1.62 25.19 0.94
N ARG A 203 0.29 25.02 0.79
CA ARG A 203 -0.67 24.82 1.88
C ARG A 203 -0.86 23.34 2.27
N SER A 204 -0.37 22.42 1.44
CA SER A 204 -0.55 20.98 1.63
C SER A 204 0.29 20.43 2.79
N GLN A 205 -0.25 19.40 3.45
CA GLN A 205 0.47 18.57 4.42
C GLN A 205 0.90 17.22 3.80
N SER A 206 0.67 17.02 2.50
CA SER A 206 0.95 15.77 1.81
C SER A 206 2.43 15.66 1.42
N THR A 207 3.20 14.95 2.24
CA THR A 207 4.62 14.65 1.94
C THR A 207 4.82 14.09 0.53
N PRO A 208 4.05 13.08 0.06
CA PRO A 208 4.24 12.54 -1.29
C PRO A 208 3.99 13.59 -2.40
N LEU A 209 3.08 14.54 -2.19
CA LEU A 209 2.80 15.61 -3.14
C LEU A 209 3.95 16.62 -3.21
N VAL A 210 4.48 17.05 -2.06
CA VAL A 210 5.65 17.93 -1.99
C VAL A 210 6.86 17.24 -2.63
N GLU A 211 7.11 15.98 -2.30
CA GLU A 211 8.16 15.19 -2.93
C GLU A 211 8.00 15.09 -4.45
N ARG A 212 6.77 14.92 -4.96
CA ARG A 212 6.51 14.93 -6.41
C ARG A 212 6.89 16.27 -7.04
N ARG A 213 6.62 17.38 -6.35
CA ARG A 213 6.99 18.74 -6.80
C ARG A 213 8.49 19.00 -6.75
N VAL A 214 9.20 18.43 -5.76
CA VAL A 214 10.68 18.42 -5.74
C VAL A 214 11.20 17.66 -6.96
N ARG A 215 10.67 16.46 -7.26
CA ARG A 215 11.06 15.68 -8.45
C ARG A 215 10.78 16.43 -9.76
N MET A 216 9.71 17.24 -9.80
CA MET A 216 9.45 18.11 -10.95
C MET A 216 10.58 19.14 -11.14
N ALA A 217 11.01 19.82 -10.07
CA ALA A 217 12.10 20.79 -10.15
C ALA A 217 13.43 20.12 -10.59
N LEU A 218 13.70 18.91 -10.09
CA LEU A 218 14.84 18.10 -10.53
C LEU A 218 14.77 17.76 -12.03
N GLY A 219 13.60 17.32 -12.50
CA GLY A 219 13.39 16.93 -13.89
C GLY A 219 13.53 18.08 -14.90
N THR A 220 13.32 19.32 -14.47
CA THR A 220 13.43 20.52 -15.32
C THR A 220 14.72 21.32 -15.08
N GLY A 221 15.60 20.87 -14.18
CA GLY A 221 16.81 21.63 -13.80
C GLY A 221 16.52 22.95 -13.06
N ASP A 222 15.35 23.10 -12.45
CA ASP A 222 14.93 24.30 -11.73
C ASP A 222 15.63 24.36 -10.36
N ARG A 223 16.79 25.02 -10.29
CA ARG A 223 17.60 25.15 -9.06
C ARG A 223 16.90 25.94 -7.97
N HIS A 224 16.18 27.00 -8.34
CA HIS A 224 15.45 27.81 -7.37
C HIS A 224 14.30 27.01 -6.77
N GLY A 225 13.50 26.34 -7.62
CA GLY A 225 12.43 25.46 -7.18
C GLY A 225 12.93 24.29 -6.35
N LEU A 226 14.05 23.66 -6.73
CA LEU A 226 14.64 22.58 -5.92
C LEU A 226 14.88 23.04 -4.48
N ASN A 227 15.54 24.19 -4.30
CA ASN A 227 15.76 24.74 -2.96
C ASN A 227 14.44 25.03 -2.22
N THR A 228 13.48 25.66 -2.89
CA THR A 228 12.19 26.02 -2.29
C THR A 228 11.42 24.78 -1.82
N TRP A 229 11.22 23.80 -2.70
CA TRP A 229 10.39 22.64 -2.40
C TRP A 229 11.07 21.63 -1.48
N LEU A 230 12.40 21.49 -1.56
CA LEU A 230 13.15 20.63 -0.65
C LEU A 230 13.09 21.18 0.79
N ALA A 231 13.09 22.51 0.96
CA ALA A 231 12.89 23.14 2.26
C ALA A 231 11.49 22.89 2.85
N ARG A 232 10.46 22.71 2.00
CA ARG A 232 9.08 22.43 2.40
C ARG A 232 8.83 20.99 2.86
N LEU A 233 9.74 20.06 2.57
CA LEU A 233 9.62 18.70 3.09
C LEU A 233 9.62 18.69 4.62
N PRO A 234 8.76 17.88 5.26
CA PRO A 234 8.82 17.68 6.70
C PRO A 234 10.13 16.99 7.11
N MET A 235 10.50 17.09 8.38
CA MET A 235 11.80 16.64 8.88
C MET A 235 12.02 15.14 8.61
N GLU A 236 10.98 14.33 8.84
CA GLU A 236 11.02 12.88 8.64
C GLU A 236 11.27 12.50 7.17
N ALA A 237 10.77 13.32 6.24
CA ALA A 237 11.04 13.09 4.82
C ALA A 237 12.49 13.43 4.50
N LYS A 238 13.03 14.54 5.03
CA LYS A 238 14.40 14.99 4.75
C LYS A 238 15.48 13.97 5.14
N GLU A 239 15.18 13.02 6.02
CA GLU A 239 16.08 11.92 6.39
C GLU A 239 16.29 10.87 5.28
N LYS A 240 15.44 10.83 4.25
CA LYS A 240 15.60 9.91 3.12
C LYS A 240 16.85 10.23 2.33
N ASP A 241 17.54 9.18 1.87
CA ASP A 241 18.82 9.30 1.15
C ASP A 241 18.75 10.26 -0.05
N GLU A 242 17.66 10.20 -0.83
CA GLU A 242 17.46 11.09 -1.97
C GLU A 242 17.52 12.57 -1.58
N TRP A 243 16.84 12.95 -0.50
CA TRP A 243 16.71 14.34 -0.09
C TRP A 243 17.97 14.84 0.63
N ARG A 244 18.66 13.96 1.34
CA ARG A 244 20.00 14.24 1.89
C ARG A 244 21.01 14.50 0.78
N TYR A 245 21.01 13.68 -0.28
CA TYR A 245 21.87 13.90 -1.44
C TYR A 245 21.59 15.22 -2.14
N TRP A 246 20.32 15.52 -2.45
CA TRP A 246 19.95 16.77 -3.13
C TRP A 246 20.16 18.01 -2.25
N GLN A 247 20.07 17.87 -0.92
CA GLN A 247 20.47 18.92 0.02
C GLN A 247 21.98 19.19 -0.07
N ALA A 248 22.81 18.15 -0.15
CA ALA A 248 24.25 18.29 -0.34
C ALA A 248 24.59 18.94 -1.70
N ASP A 249 23.89 18.56 -2.77
CA ASP A 249 24.07 19.17 -4.10
C ASP A 249 23.79 20.69 -4.10
N LEU A 250 22.72 21.14 -3.40
CA LEU A 250 22.45 22.56 -3.20
C LEU A 250 23.51 23.27 -2.35
N LEU A 251 24.11 22.59 -1.37
CA LEU A 251 25.15 23.16 -0.51
C LEU A 251 26.46 23.36 -1.28
N LEU A 252 26.84 22.41 -2.14
CA LEU A 252 28.02 22.53 -3.02
C LEU A 252 27.91 23.75 -3.94
N GLU A 253 26.75 23.96 -4.56
CA GLU A 253 26.55 25.14 -5.42
C GLU A 253 26.62 26.48 -4.67
N ARG A 254 26.37 26.45 -3.35
CA ARG A 254 26.47 27.62 -2.47
C ARG A 254 27.86 27.79 -1.86
N GLY A 255 28.82 26.96 -2.21
CA GLY A 255 30.17 26.97 -1.65
C GLY A 255 30.24 26.51 -0.18
N ARG A 256 29.23 25.79 0.31
CA ARG A 256 29.23 25.20 1.67
C ARG A 256 29.77 23.77 1.64
N ASP A 257 31.02 23.66 1.18
CA ASP A 257 31.63 22.38 0.82
C ASP A 257 31.77 21.43 2.01
N GLU A 258 32.20 21.92 3.17
CA GLU A 258 32.40 21.09 4.37
C GLU A 258 31.11 20.38 4.80
N GLU A 259 29.99 21.12 4.83
CA GLU A 259 28.68 20.57 5.20
C GLU A 259 28.15 19.59 4.16
N ALA A 260 28.30 19.91 2.88
CA ALA A 260 27.89 19.01 1.81
C ALA A 260 28.67 17.70 1.86
N GLN A 261 30.00 17.78 2.00
CA GLN A 261 30.87 16.60 2.08
C GLN A 261 30.56 15.75 3.32
N ALA A 262 30.24 16.36 4.46
CA ALA A 262 29.84 15.62 5.66
C ALA A 262 28.57 14.79 5.41
N ILE A 263 27.57 15.34 4.71
CA ILE A 263 26.35 14.61 4.33
C ILE A 263 26.69 13.46 3.37
N LEU A 264 27.47 13.74 2.33
CA LEU A 264 27.84 12.73 1.32
C LEU A 264 28.65 11.58 1.94
N ARG A 265 29.64 11.87 2.79
CA ARG A 265 30.41 10.84 3.51
C ARG A 265 29.55 10.03 4.48
N SER A 266 28.56 10.66 5.11
CA SER A 266 27.59 9.93 5.94
C SER A 266 26.72 8.98 5.10
N LEU A 267 26.28 9.40 3.91
CA LEU A 267 25.54 8.53 2.97
C LEU A 267 26.38 7.33 2.52
N MET A 268 27.67 7.53 2.25
CA MET A 268 28.58 6.45 1.84
C MET A 268 28.69 5.30 2.85
N GLN A 269 28.35 5.52 4.13
CA GLN A 269 28.33 4.47 5.15
C GLN A 269 27.13 3.52 5.03
N GLN A 270 26.17 3.83 4.16
CA GLN A 270 24.94 3.07 3.96
C GLN A 270 24.98 2.25 2.66
N ARG A 271 23.97 1.38 2.50
CA ARG A 271 23.78 0.56 1.30
C ARG A 271 22.64 1.14 0.46
N GLY A 272 22.90 1.36 -0.83
CA GLY A 272 21.84 1.73 -1.76
C GLY A 272 22.34 2.57 -2.93
N PHE A 273 21.39 3.07 -3.71
CA PHE A 273 21.67 3.90 -4.89
C PHE A 273 22.38 5.21 -4.52
N TYR A 274 21.79 6.03 -3.65
CA TYR A 274 22.35 7.34 -3.27
C TYR A 274 23.68 7.28 -2.52
N PRO A 275 23.95 6.30 -1.64
CA PRO A 275 25.30 6.04 -1.11
C PRO A 275 26.38 5.87 -2.17
N MET A 276 26.09 5.12 -3.25
CA MET A 276 27.02 4.94 -4.37
C MET A 276 27.18 6.24 -5.18
N VAL A 277 26.09 6.96 -5.41
CA VAL A 277 26.13 8.28 -6.09
C VAL A 277 26.95 9.29 -5.27
N ALA A 278 26.85 9.26 -3.94
CA ALA A 278 27.62 10.13 -3.05
C ALA A 278 29.13 9.85 -3.15
N ALA A 279 29.54 8.58 -3.14
CA ALA A 279 30.94 8.19 -3.35
C ALA A 279 31.46 8.70 -4.70
N GLN A 280 30.70 8.45 -5.78
CA GLN A 280 31.04 8.92 -7.12
C GLN A 280 31.16 10.45 -7.18
N ARG A 281 30.27 11.19 -6.51
CA ARG A 281 30.28 12.66 -6.47
C ARG A 281 31.51 13.22 -5.75
N LEU A 282 32.02 12.52 -4.74
CA LEU A 282 33.25 12.88 -4.02
C LEU A 282 34.53 12.40 -4.73
N GLY A 283 34.41 11.53 -5.75
CA GLY A 283 35.56 10.85 -6.35
C GLY A 283 36.23 9.84 -5.41
N GLU A 284 35.49 9.36 -4.41
CA GLU A 284 35.94 8.35 -3.44
C GLU A 284 35.43 6.96 -3.86
N GLU A 285 36.17 5.90 -3.53
CA GLU A 285 35.74 4.53 -3.79
C GLU A 285 34.59 4.14 -2.86
N TYR A 286 33.53 3.53 -3.41
CA TYR A 286 32.43 3.01 -2.59
C TYR A 286 32.78 1.63 -2.01
N THR A 287 32.90 1.56 -0.69
CA THR A 287 33.18 0.29 -0.01
C THR A 287 31.89 -0.49 0.26
N PHE A 288 31.74 -1.63 -0.42
CA PHE A 288 30.65 -2.57 -0.12
C PHE A 288 30.84 -3.20 1.27
N ARG A 289 29.87 -2.98 2.16
CA ARG A 289 29.74 -3.79 3.37
C ARG A 289 29.13 -5.13 2.99
N ILE A 290 29.96 -6.18 3.01
CA ILE A 290 29.53 -7.55 2.76
C ILE A 290 29.64 -8.31 4.07
N ASP A 291 28.51 -8.53 4.72
CA ASP A 291 28.46 -9.38 5.89
C ASP A 291 28.65 -10.82 5.45
N LYS A 292 29.79 -11.42 5.82
CA LYS A 292 29.97 -12.86 5.69
C LYS A 292 28.97 -13.52 6.63
N ALA A 293 28.04 -14.32 6.12
CA ALA A 293 27.26 -15.15 7.04
C ALA A 293 28.19 -16.10 7.77
N SER A 294 28.19 -15.99 9.09
CA SER A 294 28.84 -16.93 9.98
C SER A 294 27.95 -18.15 10.17
N GLY A 295 28.49 -19.34 9.90
CA GLY A 295 27.87 -20.62 10.23
C GLY A 295 27.58 -21.49 9.00
N THR A 296 28.01 -22.74 9.07
CA THR A 296 27.49 -23.83 8.25
C THR A 296 26.01 -24.04 8.59
N ILE A 297 25.21 -24.52 7.63
CA ILE A 297 23.81 -24.88 7.92
C ILE A 297 23.77 -25.86 9.09
N ASP A 298 22.88 -25.60 10.05
CA ASP A 298 22.55 -26.57 11.09
C ASP A 298 22.13 -27.89 10.41
N PRO A 299 22.81 -29.02 10.67
CA PRO A 299 22.45 -30.30 10.08
C PRO A 299 20.98 -30.66 10.25
N ALA A 300 20.34 -30.23 11.34
CA ALA A 300 18.90 -30.44 11.56
C ALA A 300 18.03 -29.71 10.53
N LEU A 301 18.45 -28.53 10.06
CA LEU A 301 17.76 -27.78 8.99
C LEU A 301 17.99 -28.41 7.61
N ALA A 302 19.20 -28.93 7.36
CA ALA A 302 19.56 -29.54 6.08
C ALA A 302 18.98 -30.94 5.88
N SER A 303 18.70 -31.68 6.97
CA SER A 303 18.23 -33.06 6.94
C SER A 303 16.73 -33.22 7.27
N GLY A 304 16.04 -32.12 7.56
CA GLY A 304 14.61 -32.15 7.86
C GLY A 304 13.73 -32.56 6.67
N PRO A 305 12.51 -33.06 6.91
CA PRO A 305 11.60 -33.51 5.85
C PRO A 305 11.19 -32.38 4.90
N GLU A 306 11.09 -31.13 5.39
CA GLU A 306 10.79 -29.96 4.56
C GLU A 306 11.90 -29.71 3.53
N MET A 307 13.17 -29.79 3.95
CA MET A 307 14.33 -29.66 3.06
C MET A 307 14.41 -30.80 2.04
N ALA A 308 14.11 -32.04 2.47
CA ALA A 308 14.05 -33.18 1.56
C ALA A 308 13.01 -32.97 0.44
N ARG A 309 11.82 -32.44 0.78
CA ARG A 309 10.81 -32.07 -0.23
C ARG A 309 11.31 -30.98 -1.17
N VAL A 310 11.92 -29.92 -0.63
CA VAL A 310 12.50 -28.85 -1.46
C VAL A 310 13.54 -29.41 -2.43
N ARG A 311 14.42 -30.30 -1.98
CA ARG A 311 15.45 -30.92 -2.83
C ARG A 311 14.84 -31.67 -4.01
N GLU A 312 13.82 -32.49 -3.79
CA GLU A 312 13.14 -33.22 -4.86
C GLU A 312 12.41 -32.26 -5.81
N LEU A 313 11.72 -31.25 -5.28
CA LEU A 313 11.02 -30.26 -6.10
C LEU A 313 11.98 -29.46 -6.99
N MET A 314 13.15 -29.10 -6.46
CA MET A 314 14.20 -28.43 -7.25
C MET A 314 14.81 -29.38 -8.29
N TYR A 315 15.00 -30.67 -7.98
CA TYR A 315 15.48 -31.67 -8.94
C TYR A 315 14.54 -31.81 -10.16
N TRP A 316 13.23 -31.71 -9.94
CA TRP A 316 12.21 -31.79 -11.00
C TRP A 316 11.87 -30.45 -11.66
N ASN A 317 12.60 -29.36 -11.38
CA ASN A 317 12.29 -28.00 -11.86
C ASN A 317 10.85 -27.55 -11.55
N MET A 318 10.36 -27.91 -10.36
CA MET A 318 9.05 -27.49 -9.85
C MET A 318 9.19 -26.23 -9.00
N ASP A 319 9.86 -25.19 -9.53
CA ASP A 319 10.30 -23.98 -8.80
C ASP A 319 9.16 -23.32 -8.02
N ASN A 320 7.95 -23.23 -8.59
CA ASN A 320 6.81 -22.60 -7.92
C ASN A 320 6.35 -23.38 -6.66
N THR A 321 6.36 -24.71 -6.74
CA THR A 321 6.02 -25.57 -5.59
C THR A 321 7.16 -25.54 -4.57
N ALA A 322 8.42 -25.59 -5.03
CA ALA A 322 9.61 -25.45 -4.18
C ALA A 322 9.60 -24.12 -3.41
N ARG A 323 9.24 -23.01 -4.06
CA ARG A 323 9.12 -21.68 -3.43
C ARG A 323 8.10 -21.63 -2.31
N THR A 324 7.00 -22.38 -2.42
CA THR A 324 5.98 -22.43 -1.37
C THR A 324 6.48 -23.23 -0.16
N GLU A 325 7.09 -24.39 -0.39
CA GLU A 325 7.72 -25.18 0.68
C GLU A 325 8.86 -24.39 1.35
N TRP A 326 9.69 -23.73 0.54
CA TRP A 326 10.79 -22.89 1.02
C TRP A 326 10.31 -21.69 1.83
N ALA A 327 9.24 -21.02 1.40
CA ALA A 327 8.64 -19.91 2.15
C ALA A 327 8.25 -20.34 3.57
N ASN A 328 7.58 -21.48 3.70
CA ASN A 328 7.17 -22.03 5.00
C ASN A 328 8.38 -22.39 5.87
N LEU A 329 9.38 -23.04 5.25
CA LEU A 329 10.61 -23.43 5.92
C LEU A 329 11.39 -22.22 6.46
N VAL A 330 11.45 -21.11 5.73
CA VAL A 330 12.24 -19.92 6.10
C VAL A 330 11.50 -19.00 7.08
N THR A 331 10.20 -18.81 6.91
CA THR A 331 9.42 -17.80 7.67
C THR A 331 9.34 -18.12 9.16
N SER A 332 9.39 -19.41 9.52
CA SER A 332 9.31 -19.90 10.91
C SER A 332 10.66 -19.90 11.65
N ARG A 333 11.74 -19.43 11.03
CA ARG A 333 13.11 -19.58 11.54
C ARG A 333 13.70 -18.26 12.03
N THR A 334 14.72 -18.37 12.87
CA THR A 334 15.47 -17.20 13.36
C THR A 334 16.30 -16.56 12.23
N LYS A 335 16.66 -15.27 12.35
CA LYS A 335 17.51 -14.60 11.35
C LYS A 335 18.81 -15.35 11.03
N SER A 336 19.43 -15.95 12.05
CA SER A 336 20.64 -16.78 11.89
C SER A 336 20.37 -18.00 10.99
N GLN A 337 19.27 -18.71 11.26
CA GLN A 337 18.86 -19.87 10.46
C GLN A 337 18.42 -19.47 9.04
N GLN A 338 17.76 -18.32 8.88
CA GLN A 338 17.42 -17.78 7.55
C GLN A 338 18.67 -17.47 6.74
N ALA A 339 19.72 -16.94 7.37
CA ALA A 339 21.02 -16.72 6.72
C ALA A 339 21.71 -18.02 6.32
N GLN A 340 21.65 -19.04 7.19
CA GLN A 340 22.15 -20.38 6.89
C GLN A 340 21.41 -21.02 5.71
N LEU A 341 20.07 -20.91 5.67
CA LEU A 341 19.24 -21.40 4.57
C LEU A 341 19.53 -20.66 3.26
N ALA A 342 19.69 -19.33 3.30
CA ALA A 342 20.09 -18.53 2.14
C ALA A 342 21.44 -18.98 1.58
N ARG A 343 22.42 -19.28 2.46
CA ARG A 343 23.72 -19.81 2.08
C ARG A 343 23.61 -21.23 1.52
N TYR A 344 22.86 -22.10 2.16
CA TYR A 344 22.66 -23.48 1.68
C TYR A 344 22.06 -23.49 0.28
N ALA A 345 20.99 -22.72 0.04
CA ALA A 345 20.39 -22.59 -1.28
C ALA A 345 21.39 -22.04 -2.33
N PHE A 346 22.20 -21.05 -1.94
CA PHE A 346 23.28 -20.54 -2.80
C PHE A 346 24.29 -21.63 -3.17
N ASP A 347 24.75 -22.41 -2.19
CA ASP A 347 25.72 -23.49 -2.38
C ASP A 347 25.16 -24.65 -3.23
N GLN A 348 23.83 -24.84 -3.23
CA GLN A 348 23.12 -25.80 -4.08
C GLN A 348 22.73 -25.24 -5.47
N HIS A 349 23.08 -24.00 -5.80
CA HIS A 349 22.69 -23.30 -7.04
C HIS A 349 21.17 -23.07 -7.18
N TRP A 350 20.43 -23.02 -6.06
CA TRP A 350 19.02 -22.64 -6.00
C TRP A 350 18.89 -21.13 -5.82
N TRP A 351 19.21 -20.40 -6.90
CA TRP A 351 19.40 -18.95 -6.87
C TRP A 351 18.17 -18.17 -6.37
N ASP A 352 16.99 -18.55 -6.83
CA ASP A 352 15.74 -17.93 -6.44
C ASP A 352 15.41 -18.16 -4.96
N LEU A 353 15.66 -19.37 -4.43
CA LEU A 353 15.48 -19.71 -3.02
C LEU A 353 16.49 -18.97 -2.13
N SER A 354 17.72 -18.77 -2.62
CA SER A 354 18.73 -17.96 -1.92
C SER A 354 18.25 -16.52 -1.75
N VAL A 355 17.79 -15.90 -2.85
CA VAL A 355 17.23 -14.54 -2.82
C VAL A 355 16.00 -14.46 -1.92
N GLN A 356 15.06 -15.40 -2.06
CA GLN A 356 13.84 -15.45 -1.24
C GLN A 356 14.16 -15.51 0.26
N ALA A 357 15.17 -16.28 0.67
CA ALA A 357 15.59 -16.36 2.06
C ALA A 357 16.20 -15.04 2.57
N THR A 358 16.99 -14.33 1.74
CA THR A 358 17.50 -13.01 2.12
C THR A 358 16.38 -11.98 2.29
N ILE A 359 15.35 -12.03 1.45
CA ILE A 359 14.17 -11.16 1.53
C ILE A 359 13.39 -11.45 2.83
N ALA A 360 13.07 -12.72 3.09
CA ALA A 360 12.31 -13.12 4.27
C ALA A 360 13.02 -12.75 5.58
N GLY A 361 14.35 -12.90 5.63
CA GLY A 361 15.15 -12.55 6.81
C GLY A 361 15.59 -11.08 6.90
N LYS A 362 15.26 -10.25 5.90
CA LYS A 362 15.75 -8.86 5.77
C LYS A 362 17.29 -8.80 5.87
N LEU A 363 17.98 -9.73 5.20
CA LEU A 363 19.44 -9.91 5.26
C LEU A 363 20.15 -9.02 4.22
N TRP A 364 19.91 -7.71 4.30
CA TRP A 364 20.25 -6.76 3.24
C TRP A 364 21.75 -6.63 2.96
N ASP A 365 22.61 -6.85 3.95
CA ASP A 365 24.07 -6.69 3.82
C ASP A 365 24.79 -7.98 3.35
N GLN A 366 24.04 -9.05 3.02
CA GLN A 366 24.59 -10.29 2.44
C GLN A 366 24.61 -10.25 0.90
N ALA A 367 25.18 -9.17 0.34
CA ALA A 367 25.10 -8.81 -1.08
C ALA A 367 25.48 -9.95 -2.06
N GLY A 368 26.49 -10.77 -1.74
CA GLY A 368 26.90 -11.89 -2.58
C GLY A 368 25.85 -13.00 -2.76
N ARG A 369 24.76 -12.99 -1.99
CA ARG A 369 23.64 -13.95 -2.08
C ARG A 369 22.35 -13.31 -2.54
N THR A 370 22.20 -12.00 -2.36
CA THR A 370 21.11 -11.22 -2.96
C THR A 370 21.32 -11.05 -4.47
N PHE A 371 22.57 -11.09 -4.94
CA PHE A 371 22.95 -11.02 -6.34
C PHE A 371 23.86 -12.22 -6.69
N PRO A 372 23.32 -13.45 -6.77
CA PRO A 372 24.12 -14.57 -7.25
C PRO A 372 24.56 -14.31 -8.68
N ALA A 373 25.82 -14.62 -9.01
CA ALA A 373 26.39 -14.45 -10.34
C ALA A 373 25.89 -15.51 -11.35
N GLY A 374 24.59 -15.80 -11.31
CA GLY A 374 23.91 -16.76 -12.19
C GLY A 374 23.12 -16.02 -13.26
N LEU A 375 23.83 -15.48 -14.25
CA LEU A 375 23.36 -15.21 -15.61
C LEU A 375 24.51 -15.44 -16.58
#